data_AF-A0A2W6CU50-F1
#
_entry.id   AF-A0A2W6CU50-F1
#
_cell.length_a   1.000
_cell.length_b   1.000
_cell.length_c   1.000
_cell.angle_alpha   90.00
_cell.angle_beta   90.00
_cell.angle_gamma   90.00
#
_symmetry.space_group_name_H-M   'P 1'
#
loop_
_entity.id
_entity.type
_entity.pdbx_description
1 polymer ?
#
loop_
_entity_poly.entity_id
_entity_poly.type
_entity_poly.pdbx_seq_one_letter_code
_entity_poly.pdbx_strand_id
1 'polypeptide(L)'
;LGTGKIQRISVSSAGAQADGPSYNPSISDDGRFVSFTSAANNLAPGDINRVPDVFVHDMLTGTTEQVSVSSTGTEQNRSIAPPFAQISDVSGDGHYVVFDSDATNLVRRDTNGHTDVYRYDLLTGRVSRVSTSSAGRQGDNDSFAPATSTDGRVTVFESFADNLASPWVPNENVFAQDLPTQSTLTLDVAPDGGPRGPEIDSQLLQRPAVSPDGLLVAFASGADNLVPGDYNGTDDLFVRVITPPTTTILQAPPATTSSPRPVVEFRGSSPLASYGLCDLDGHERTCPAGRPFRLPRVRRGHHVLTVRAGAPGTLFDPKGVTVGFTEG
;
A
#
# COMPACT_ATOMS: atom_id res chain seq x y z
N LEU A 1 8.16 22.27 21.46
CA LEU A 1 7.92 21.45 22.67
C LEU A 1 8.14 22.30 23.93
N GLY A 2 7.09 23.00 24.36
CA GLY A 2 7.09 23.71 25.64
C GLY A 2 6.22 22.94 26.64
N THR A 3 6.84 22.51 27.74
CA THR A 3 6.27 21.80 28.92
C THR A 3 5.84 20.35 28.69
N GLY A 4 6.29 19.44 29.56
CA GLY A 4 5.92 18.02 29.63
C GLY A 4 4.48 17.79 30.11
N LYS A 5 3.52 18.48 29.49
CA LYS A 5 2.09 18.28 29.73
C LYS A 5 1.66 17.00 29.02
N ILE A 6 0.93 16.16 29.76
CA ILE A 6 0.23 15.01 29.21
C ILE A 6 -1.19 15.46 28.85
N GLN A 7 -1.64 15.14 27.64
CA GLN A 7 -2.99 15.42 27.15
C GLN A 7 -3.67 14.12 26.76
N ARG A 8 -4.96 13.98 27.09
CA ARG A 8 -5.80 12.92 26.55
C ARG A 8 -6.26 13.31 25.15
N ILE A 9 -6.00 12.45 24.18
CA ILE A 9 -6.41 12.64 22.78
C ILE A 9 -7.68 11.87 22.41
N SER A 10 -8.03 10.83 23.18
CA SER A 10 -9.30 10.10 23.06
C SER A 10 -10.46 10.90 23.68
N VAL A 11 -10.78 12.01 23.02
CA VAL A 11 -11.86 12.93 23.38
C VAL A 11 -12.70 13.27 22.16
N SER A 12 -13.96 13.62 22.34
CA SER A 12 -14.79 14.18 21.27
C SER A 12 -14.39 15.61 20.94
N SER A 13 -14.91 16.18 19.84
CA SER A 13 -14.71 17.60 19.49
C SER A 13 -15.23 18.58 20.55
N ALA A 14 -16.05 18.13 21.50
CA ALA A 14 -16.51 18.91 22.65
C ALA A 14 -15.63 18.71 23.92
N GLY A 15 -14.56 17.91 23.81
CA GLY A 15 -13.65 17.57 24.90
C GLY A 15 -14.17 16.47 25.84
N ALA A 16 -15.25 15.77 25.50
CA ALA A 16 -15.76 14.67 26.32
C ALA A 16 -14.85 13.45 26.19
N GLN A 17 -14.53 12.80 27.31
CA GLN A 17 -13.72 11.58 27.31
C GLN A 17 -14.42 10.42 26.60
N ALA A 18 -13.67 9.60 25.86
CA ALA A 18 -14.10 8.28 25.38
C ALA A 18 -14.80 7.45 26.48
N ASP A 19 -15.96 6.89 26.18
CA ASP A 19 -16.73 5.99 27.07
C ASP A 19 -16.38 4.50 26.92
N GLY A 20 -15.46 4.19 26.00
CA GLY A 20 -14.84 2.89 25.79
C GLY A 20 -13.31 2.98 25.76
N PRO A 21 -12.61 1.83 25.75
CA PRO A 21 -11.16 1.83 25.66
C PRO A 21 -10.65 2.25 24.26
N SER A 22 -9.45 2.81 24.22
CA SER A 22 -8.77 3.26 23.00
C SER A 22 -7.34 2.71 22.93
N TYR A 23 -6.86 2.42 21.71
CA TYR A 23 -5.61 1.68 21.45
C TYR A 23 -4.91 2.19 20.18
N ASN A 24 -3.69 1.68 19.94
CA ASN A 24 -2.94 1.82 18.68
C ASN A 24 -2.83 3.27 18.14
N PRO A 25 -2.30 4.23 18.92
CA PRO A 25 -2.13 5.59 18.43
C PRO A 25 -1.00 5.68 17.39
N SER A 26 -1.18 6.53 16.38
CA SER A 26 -0.14 7.01 15.46
C SER A 26 -0.23 8.53 15.32
N ILE A 27 0.87 9.20 14.97
CA ILE A 27 0.96 10.66 14.96
C ILE A 27 1.73 11.16 13.72
N SER A 28 1.24 12.24 13.10
CA SER A 28 1.91 12.89 11.96
C SER A 28 3.24 13.54 12.38
N ASP A 29 4.13 13.81 11.41
CA ASP A 29 5.50 14.31 11.66
C ASP A 29 5.50 15.69 12.36
N ASP A 30 4.50 16.51 12.06
CA ASP A 30 4.29 17.82 12.70
C ASP A 30 3.54 17.75 14.05
N GLY A 31 3.10 16.56 14.45
CA GLY A 31 2.35 16.31 15.66
C GLY A 31 0.89 16.77 15.62
N ARG A 32 0.37 17.20 14.46
CA ARG A 32 -0.97 17.77 14.35
C ARG A 32 -2.07 16.70 14.36
N PHE A 33 -1.91 15.61 13.64
CA PHE A 33 -2.94 14.59 13.52
C PHE A 33 -2.54 13.35 14.32
N VAL A 34 -3.44 12.88 15.18
CA VAL A 34 -3.27 11.63 15.92
C VAL A 34 -4.37 10.67 15.52
N SER A 35 -4.03 9.57 14.83
CA SER A 35 -4.97 8.49 14.57
C SER A 35 -4.98 7.50 15.74
N PHE A 36 -6.13 6.90 16.04
CA PHE A 36 -6.25 5.87 17.07
C PHE A 36 -7.53 5.05 16.88
N THR A 37 -7.53 3.84 17.43
CA THR A 37 -8.73 2.98 17.45
C THR A 37 -9.46 3.14 18.78
N SER A 38 -10.78 3.15 18.79
CA SER A 38 -11.58 3.24 20.02
C SER A 38 -12.88 2.47 19.95
N ALA A 39 -13.24 1.77 21.04
CA ALA A 39 -14.55 1.11 21.20
C ALA A 39 -15.59 2.03 21.86
N ALA A 40 -15.39 3.35 21.77
CA ALA A 40 -16.21 4.37 22.39
C ALA A 40 -17.21 4.91 21.37
N ASN A 41 -18.49 5.04 21.74
CA ASN A 41 -19.54 5.50 20.81
C ASN A 41 -19.86 6.99 20.96
N ASN A 42 -18.99 7.74 21.66
CA ASN A 42 -19.24 9.15 22.03
C ASN A 42 -18.17 10.12 21.51
N LEU A 43 -17.26 9.65 20.64
CA LEU A 43 -16.15 10.44 20.12
C LEU A 43 -16.53 11.25 18.87
N ALA A 44 -17.37 10.70 18.01
CA ALA A 44 -17.91 11.38 16.83
C ALA A 44 -19.44 11.44 16.88
N PRO A 45 -20.08 12.52 16.38
CA PRO A 45 -21.53 12.55 16.22
C PRO A 45 -22.00 11.45 15.26
N GLY A 46 -23.00 10.68 15.66
CA GLY A 46 -23.60 9.67 14.80
C GLY A 46 -22.96 8.29 14.89
N ASP A 47 -21.98 8.10 15.79
CA ASP A 47 -21.41 6.80 16.10
C ASP A 47 -22.46 5.89 16.78
N ILE A 48 -23.01 4.95 16.02
CA ILE A 48 -24.11 4.07 16.45
C ILE A 48 -23.90 2.61 16.05
N ASN A 49 -22.82 2.29 15.34
CA ASN A 49 -22.54 0.96 14.79
C ASN A 49 -22.20 -0.08 15.87
N ARG A 50 -21.80 0.36 17.09
CA ARG A 50 -21.37 -0.45 18.23
C ARG A 50 -20.19 -1.37 17.94
N VAL A 51 -19.30 -0.99 17.02
CA VAL A 51 -18.03 -1.68 16.77
C VAL A 51 -16.86 -0.70 17.01
N PRO A 52 -15.66 -1.16 17.39
CA PRO A 52 -14.49 -0.31 17.44
C PRO A 52 -14.22 0.42 16.12
N ASP A 53 -13.90 1.70 16.20
CA ASP A 53 -13.68 2.58 15.06
C ASP A 53 -12.31 3.24 15.08
N VAL A 54 -11.86 3.69 13.90
CA VAL A 54 -10.65 4.50 13.74
C VAL A 54 -11.04 5.97 13.73
N PHE A 55 -10.38 6.75 14.58
CA PHE A 55 -10.57 8.18 14.71
C PHE A 55 -9.28 8.93 14.42
N VAL A 56 -9.41 10.19 14.03
CA VAL A 56 -8.33 11.18 14.01
C VAL A 56 -8.68 12.34 14.91
N HIS A 57 -7.76 12.73 15.78
CA HIS A 57 -7.83 13.97 16.55
C HIS A 57 -6.86 15.00 15.95
N ASP A 58 -7.37 16.14 15.50
CA ASP A 58 -6.58 17.29 15.07
C ASP A 58 -6.20 18.12 16.31
N MET A 59 -4.94 18.04 16.70
CA MET A 59 -4.35 18.71 17.87
C MET A 59 -4.36 20.24 17.75
N LEU A 60 -4.52 20.80 16.55
CA LEU A 60 -4.59 22.25 16.33
C LEU A 60 -6.01 22.79 16.59
N THR A 61 -7.03 22.09 16.11
CA THR A 61 -8.43 22.54 16.17
C THR A 61 -9.20 21.93 17.34
N GLY A 62 -8.72 20.80 17.90
CA GLY A 62 -9.40 20.00 18.90
C GLY A 62 -10.56 19.16 18.33
N THR A 63 -10.64 18.97 17.01
CA THR A 63 -11.70 18.20 16.37
C THR A 63 -11.35 16.71 16.31
N THR A 64 -12.34 15.86 16.57
CA THR A 64 -12.25 14.40 16.44
C THR A 64 -13.21 13.91 15.37
N GLU A 65 -12.70 13.14 14.42
CA GLU A 65 -13.43 12.62 13.27
C GLU A 65 -13.26 11.10 13.17
N GLN A 66 -14.33 10.38 12.86
CA GLN A 66 -14.28 8.95 12.53
C GLN A 66 -13.86 8.80 11.07
N VAL A 67 -12.79 8.04 10.81
CA VAL A 67 -12.22 7.82 9.48
C VAL A 67 -12.46 6.41 8.95
N SER A 68 -12.91 5.48 9.80
CA SER A 68 -13.44 4.17 9.42
C SER A 68 -14.85 4.25 8.83
N VAL A 69 -15.02 5.12 7.84
CA VAL A 69 -16.29 5.38 7.15
C VAL A 69 -16.13 5.22 5.64
N SER A 70 -17.23 4.92 4.95
CA SER A 70 -17.28 4.92 3.49
C SER A 70 -17.07 6.33 2.92
N SER A 71 -16.83 6.44 1.61
CA SER A 71 -16.69 7.76 0.94
C SER A 71 -17.98 8.61 0.95
N THR A 72 -19.09 8.07 1.46
CA THR A 72 -20.35 8.80 1.68
C THR A 72 -20.62 9.05 3.16
N GLY A 73 -19.64 8.80 4.04
CA GLY A 73 -19.75 8.98 5.49
C GLY A 73 -20.57 7.89 6.20
N THR A 74 -20.77 6.72 5.57
CA THR A 74 -21.45 5.59 6.24
C THR A 74 -20.44 4.84 7.10
N GLU A 75 -20.75 4.68 8.38
CA GLU A 75 -19.90 3.92 9.31
C GLU A 75 -19.59 2.51 8.82
N GLN A 76 -18.41 2.00 9.16
CA GLN A 76 -18.12 0.58 8.98
C GLN A 76 -19.15 -0.29 9.70
N ASN A 77 -19.51 -1.40 9.08
CA ASN A 77 -20.49 -2.34 9.63
C ASN A 77 -19.87 -3.45 10.49
N ARG A 78 -18.54 -3.56 10.49
CA ARG A 78 -17.72 -4.49 11.26
C ARG A 78 -16.37 -3.86 11.54
N SER A 79 -15.71 -4.33 12.59
CA SER A 79 -14.30 -4.05 12.89
C SER A 79 -13.56 -5.38 13.02
N ILE A 80 -12.24 -5.32 13.14
CA ILE A 80 -11.42 -6.48 13.51
C ILE A 80 -12.00 -7.18 14.74
N ALA A 81 -12.19 -8.50 14.64
CA ALA A 81 -12.74 -9.32 15.71
C ALA A 81 -11.75 -9.53 16.89
N PRO A 82 -12.25 -9.58 18.15
CA PRO A 82 -11.44 -9.97 19.30
C PRO A 82 -10.78 -11.35 19.13
N PRO A 83 -9.58 -11.58 19.68
CA PRO A 83 -8.86 -10.73 20.64
C PRO A 83 -7.99 -9.63 20.01
N PHE A 84 -7.99 -9.50 18.69
CA PHE A 84 -7.19 -8.51 17.98
C PHE A 84 -7.86 -7.13 18.03
N ALA A 85 -7.08 -6.08 17.77
CA ALA A 85 -7.56 -4.72 17.70
C ALA A 85 -7.15 -4.10 16.36
N GLN A 86 -8.06 -3.30 15.80
CA GLN A 86 -7.83 -2.56 14.57
C GLN A 86 -6.56 -1.71 14.67
N ILE A 87 -5.69 -1.82 13.68
CA ILE A 87 -4.43 -1.05 13.58
C ILE A 87 -4.68 0.12 12.63
N SER A 88 -4.15 1.29 12.98
CA SER A 88 -4.14 2.45 12.11
C SER A 88 -2.76 3.12 12.07
N ASP A 89 -2.51 3.84 10.98
CA ASP A 89 -1.38 4.74 10.83
C ASP A 89 -1.81 6.04 10.16
N VAL A 90 -1.21 7.16 10.54
CA VAL A 90 -1.37 8.43 9.84
C VAL A 90 -0.07 8.76 9.09
N SER A 91 -0.18 9.25 7.85
CA SER A 91 0.99 9.69 7.09
C SER A 91 1.66 10.87 7.79
N GLY A 92 2.99 10.98 7.64
CA GLY A 92 3.78 12.04 8.25
C GLY A 92 3.32 13.45 7.87
N ASP A 93 2.79 13.64 6.66
CA ASP A 93 2.19 14.89 6.18
C ASP A 93 0.75 15.13 6.68
N GLY A 94 0.14 14.16 7.38
CA GLY A 94 -1.20 14.25 7.93
C GLY A 94 -2.32 14.23 6.89
N HIS A 95 -2.06 13.80 5.66
CA HIS A 95 -3.08 13.75 4.60
C HIS A 95 -3.84 12.43 4.53
N TYR A 96 -3.27 11.35 5.05
CA TYR A 96 -3.81 10.01 4.87
C TYR A 96 -3.80 9.20 6.15
N VAL A 97 -4.83 8.39 6.33
CA VAL A 97 -4.87 7.35 7.37
C VAL A 97 -5.01 6.00 6.71
N VAL A 98 -4.16 5.05 7.05
CA VAL A 98 -4.32 3.64 6.66
C VAL A 98 -4.78 2.83 7.85
N PHE A 99 -5.64 1.84 7.62
CA PHE A 99 -6.17 0.98 8.69
C PHE A 99 -6.65 -0.35 8.13
N ASP A 100 -6.64 -1.40 8.95
CA ASP A 100 -7.26 -2.69 8.61
C ASP A 100 -8.74 -2.74 9.02
N SER A 101 -9.59 -3.54 8.37
CA SER A 101 -11.00 -3.68 8.77
C SER A 101 -11.67 -4.93 8.17
N ASP A 102 -12.59 -5.53 8.92
CA ASP A 102 -13.50 -6.61 8.48
C ASP A 102 -14.78 -6.07 7.80
N ALA A 103 -14.86 -4.75 7.62
CA ALA A 103 -16.04 -4.07 7.13
C ALA A 103 -16.28 -4.32 5.64
N THR A 104 -17.50 -4.72 5.29
CA THR A 104 -17.89 -5.01 3.90
C THR A 104 -18.51 -3.82 3.17
N ASN A 105 -18.51 -2.64 3.79
CA ASN A 105 -19.23 -1.46 3.30
C ASN A 105 -18.38 -0.17 3.18
N LEU A 106 -17.08 -0.23 3.46
CA LEU A 106 -16.18 0.92 3.32
C LEU A 106 -15.98 1.31 1.85
N VAL A 107 -15.82 0.30 0.99
CA VAL A 107 -15.72 0.49 -0.47
C VAL A 107 -16.82 -0.26 -1.19
N ARG A 108 -17.13 0.20 -2.41
CA ARG A 108 -18.13 -0.46 -3.25
C ARG A 108 -17.62 -1.84 -3.69
N ARG A 109 -18.45 -2.88 -3.50
CA ARG A 109 -18.14 -4.28 -3.86
C ARG A 109 -16.97 -4.86 -3.09
N ASP A 110 -16.91 -4.61 -1.80
CA ASP A 110 -16.24 -5.55 -0.93
C ASP A 110 -17.02 -6.89 -0.92
N THR A 111 -16.39 -7.97 -1.38
CA THR A 111 -17.06 -9.27 -1.49
C THR A 111 -16.18 -10.46 -1.09
N ASN A 112 -14.95 -10.24 -0.62
CA ASN A 112 -14.05 -11.34 -0.25
C ASN A 112 -14.41 -11.90 1.13
N GLY A 113 -15.01 -11.10 2.01
CA GLY A 113 -15.35 -11.51 3.38
C GLY A 113 -14.12 -11.67 4.27
N HIS A 114 -13.01 -11.02 3.90
CA HIS A 114 -11.72 -11.06 4.58
C HIS A 114 -11.37 -9.70 5.16
N THR A 115 -10.43 -9.66 6.11
CA THR A 115 -9.86 -8.40 6.56
C THR A 115 -9.12 -7.73 5.42
N ASP A 116 -9.38 -6.45 5.20
CA ASP A 116 -8.72 -5.65 4.17
C ASP A 116 -8.00 -4.44 4.77
N VAL A 117 -6.98 -3.96 4.08
CA VAL A 117 -6.33 -2.68 4.38
C VAL A 117 -6.98 -1.59 3.57
N TYR A 118 -7.34 -0.50 4.23
CA TYR A 118 -7.97 0.68 3.68
C TYR A 118 -7.09 1.92 3.87
N ARG A 119 -7.35 2.92 3.05
CA ARG A 119 -6.77 4.25 3.14
C ARG A 119 -7.85 5.30 3.04
N TYR A 120 -7.89 6.20 4.01
CA TYR A 120 -8.75 7.38 4.07
C TYR A 120 -7.93 8.63 3.73
N ASP A 121 -8.47 9.47 2.87
CA ASP A 121 -7.93 10.79 2.53
C ASP A 121 -8.62 11.85 3.38
N LEU A 122 -7.86 12.47 4.29
CA LEU A 122 -8.36 13.49 5.23
C LEU A 122 -8.77 14.78 4.54
N LEU A 123 -8.29 15.04 3.32
CA LEU A 123 -8.67 16.24 2.55
C LEU A 123 -9.98 16.02 1.78
N THR A 124 -10.18 14.83 1.21
CA THR A 124 -11.32 14.55 0.31
C THR A 124 -12.44 13.72 0.95
N GLY A 125 -12.19 13.12 2.12
CA GLY A 125 -13.10 12.20 2.78
C GLY A 125 -13.29 10.88 2.04
N ARG A 126 -12.37 10.55 1.12
CA ARG A 126 -12.46 9.37 0.27
C ARG A 126 -11.73 8.19 0.90
N VAL A 127 -12.36 7.03 0.87
CA VAL A 127 -11.74 5.76 1.24
C VAL A 127 -11.48 4.89 0.02
N SER A 128 -10.36 4.19 0.01
CA SER A 128 -10.00 3.19 -0.99
C SER A 128 -9.37 1.96 -0.33
N ARG A 129 -9.60 0.78 -0.89
CA ARG A 129 -8.89 -0.43 -0.48
C ARG A 129 -7.46 -0.37 -0.99
N VAL A 130 -6.52 -0.58 -0.09
CA VAL A 130 -5.10 -0.76 -0.37
C VAL A 130 -4.88 -2.19 -0.81
N SER A 131 -5.21 -3.21 0.01
CA SER A 131 -5.00 -4.67 -0.19
C SER A 131 -5.59 -5.23 -1.49
N THR A 132 -4.99 -4.86 -2.61
CA THR A 132 -5.39 -5.22 -3.96
C THR A 132 -4.15 -5.56 -4.76
N SER A 133 -4.30 -6.47 -5.72
CA SER A 133 -3.26 -6.70 -6.74
C SER A 133 -3.08 -5.47 -7.64
N SER A 134 -1.98 -5.43 -8.41
CA SER A 134 -1.78 -4.34 -9.39
C SER A 134 -2.87 -4.24 -10.47
N ALA A 135 -3.71 -5.27 -10.62
CA ALA A 135 -4.88 -5.25 -11.50
C ALA A 135 -6.16 -4.76 -10.79
N GLY A 136 -6.06 -4.28 -9.55
CA GLY A 136 -7.18 -3.82 -8.73
C GLY A 136 -8.08 -4.94 -8.19
N ARG A 137 -7.64 -6.21 -8.25
CA ARG A 137 -8.39 -7.32 -7.64
C ARG A 137 -8.11 -7.36 -6.14
N GLN A 138 -9.16 -7.52 -5.33
CA GLN A 138 -9.04 -7.69 -3.88
C GLN A 138 -8.27 -8.95 -3.49
N GLY A 139 -7.59 -8.90 -2.34
CA GLY A 139 -7.02 -10.08 -1.68
C GLY A 139 -8.08 -11.16 -1.46
N ASP A 140 -7.69 -12.41 -1.57
CA ASP A 140 -8.52 -13.59 -1.28
C ASP A 140 -8.29 -14.17 0.13
N ASN A 141 -7.60 -13.43 0.98
CA ASN A 141 -7.39 -13.75 2.38
C ASN A 141 -7.10 -12.47 3.18
N ASP A 142 -6.97 -12.59 4.49
CA ASP A 142 -6.85 -11.46 5.42
C ASP A 142 -5.57 -10.65 5.18
N SER A 143 -5.69 -9.32 5.26
CA SER A 143 -4.59 -8.35 5.15
C SER A 143 -4.66 -7.35 6.32
N PHE A 144 -3.55 -7.08 6.99
CA PHE A 144 -3.54 -6.38 8.28
C PHE A 144 -2.23 -5.63 8.57
N ALA A 145 -2.19 -4.96 9.72
CA ALA A 145 -1.02 -4.25 10.25
C ALA A 145 -0.39 -3.23 9.29
N PRO A 146 -1.17 -2.28 8.72
CA PRO A 146 -0.63 -1.35 7.75
C PRO A 146 0.30 -0.28 8.38
N ALA A 147 1.26 0.19 7.59
CA ALA A 147 2.05 1.39 7.86
C ALA A 147 2.27 2.19 6.57
N THR A 148 2.46 3.51 6.66
CA THR A 148 2.55 4.37 5.47
C THR A 148 3.69 5.40 5.52
N SER A 149 4.23 5.75 4.35
CA SER A 149 5.29 6.77 4.22
C SER A 149 4.79 8.18 4.56
N THR A 150 5.71 9.13 4.75
CA THR A 150 5.36 10.52 5.13
C THR A 150 4.37 11.16 4.16
N ASP A 151 4.54 10.93 2.86
CA ASP A 151 3.65 11.43 1.80
C ASP A 151 2.42 10.53 1.52
N GLY A 152 2.29 9.43 2.27
CA GLY A 152 1.28 8.41 2.08
C GLY A 152 1.28 7.79 0.68
N ARG A 153 2.43 7.79 -0.02
CA ARG A 153 2.63 7.17 -1.34
C ARG A 153 2.70 5.65 -1.24
N VAL A 154 3.47 5.17 -0.27
CA VAL A 154 3.71 3.75 -0.04
C VAL A 154 2.95 3.33 1.21
N THR A 155 2.16 2.26 1.08
CA THR A 155 1.58 1.56 2.22
C THR A 155 2.14 0.15 2.24
N VAL A 156 2.73 -0.24 3.37
CA VAL A 156 3.18 -1.61 3.62
C VAL A 156 2.19 -2.32 4.54
N PHE A 157 2.00 -3.61 4.35
CA PHE A 157 1.05 -4.41 5.13
C PHE A 157 1.40 -5.90 5.04
N GLU A 158 0.90 -6.67 5.99
CA GLU A 158 0.96 -8.13 5.99
C GLU A 158 -0.31 -8.69 5.34
N SER A 159 -0.21 -9.84 4.67
CA SER A 159 -1.37 -10.51 4.10
C SER A 159 -1.16 -12.01 3.88
N PHE A 160 -2.19 -12.81 4.16
CA PHE A 160 -2.25 -14.22 3.80
C PHE A 160 -2.75 -14.47 2.36
N ALA A 161 -3.04 -13.41 1.59
CA ALA A 161 -3.62 -13.53 0.26
C ALA A 161 -2.58 -14.01 -0.76
N ASP A 162 -2.96 -14.97 -1.60
CA ASP A 162 -2.06 -15.56 -2.59
C ASP A 162 -2.09 -14.84 -3.96
N ASN A 163 -3.02 -13.89 -4.10
CA ASN A 163 -3.36 -13.30 -5.39
C ASN A 163 -2.99 -11.81 -5.54
N LEU A 164 -2.31 -11.22 -4.55
CA LEU A 164 -1.94 -9.81 -4.53
C LEU A 164 -0.75 -9.50 -5.43
N ALA A 165 0.33 -10.27 -5.33
CA ALA A 165 1.52 -10.09 -6.16
C ALA A 165 2.25 -11.41 -6.42
N SER A 166 3.26 -11.35 -7.29
CA SER A 166 4.16 -12.45 -7.60
C SER A 166 5.56 -12.12 -7.07
N PRO A 167 6.38 -13.12 -6.67
CA PRO A 167 6.09 -14.56 -6.63
C PRO A 167 5.03 -14.92 -5.60
N TRP A 168 4.26 -15.97 -5.88
CA TRP A 168 3.42 -16.58 -4.85
C TRP A 168 4.32 -17.28 -3.84
N VAL A 169 4.09 -17.01 -2.57
CA VAL A 169 4.71 -17.72 -1.45
C VAL A 169 3.58 -18.18 -0.53
N PRO A 170 3.56 -19.45 -0.10
CA PRO A 170 2.62 -19.90 0.93
C PRO A 170 2.78 -19.09 2.23
N ASN A 171 1.72 -19.03 3.03
CA ASN A 171 1.63 -18.29 4.29
C ASN A 171 1.60 -16.76 4.11
N GLU A 172 1.79 -16.05 5.21
CA GLU A 172 1.75 -14.60 5.32
C GLU A 172 2.88 -13.95 4.52
N ASN A 173 2.63 -12.85 3.82
CA ASN A 173 3.67 -12.12 3.12
C ASN A 173 3.61 -10.65 3.46
N VAL A 174 4.73 -9.98 3.28
CA VAL A 174 4.84 -8.53 3.46
C VAL A 174 4.72 -7.87 2.10
N PHE A 175 3.71 -7.04 1.93
CA PHE A 175 3.46 -6.34 0.67
C PHE A 175 3.73 -4.85 0.78
N ALA A 176 4.07 -4.22 -0.35
CA ALA A 176 3.99 -2.78 -0.55
C ALA A 176 3.01 -2.45 -1.67
N GLN A 177 2.12 -1.49 -1.41
CA GLN A 177 1.30 -0.83 -2.41
C GLN A 177 1.92 0.54 -2.74
N ASP A 178 2.34 0.76 -3.99
CA ASP A 178 2.70 2.09 -4.52
C ASP A 178 1.46 2.71 -5.16
N LEU A 179 0.85 3.66 -4.46
CA LEU A 179 -0.45 4.19 -4.83
C LEU A 179 -0.46 4.98 -6.15
N PRO A 180 0.57 5.78 -6.52
CA PRO A 180 0.61 6.45 -7.82
C PRO A 180 0.65 5.52 -9.02
N THR A 181 1.28 4.36 -8.89
CA THR A 181 1.38 3.35 -9.97
C THR A 181 0.37 2.21 -9.80
N GLN A 182 -0.41 2.22 -8.71
CA GLN A 182 -1.28 1.12 -8.29
C GLN A 182 -0.58 -0.24 -8.30
N SER A 183 0.72 -0.28 -7.98
CA SER A 183 1.51 -1.50 -8.04
C SER A 183 1.60 -2.15 -6.66
N THR A 184 1.37 -3.47 -6.63
CA THR A 184 1.51 -4.29 -5.41
C THR A 184 2.65 -5.26 -5.59
N LEU A 185 3.51 -5.34 -4.58
CA LEU A 185 4.79 -6.05 -4.63
C LEU A 185 4.99 -6.86 -3.35
N THR A 186 5.44 -8.11 -3.50
CA THR A 186 5.93 -8.94 -2.39
C THR A 186 7.32 -8.46 -1.99
N LEU A 187 7.53 -8.11 -0.71
CA LEU A 187 8.78 -7.55 -0.18
C LEU A 187 9.71 -8.63 0.37
N ASP A 188 9.14 -9.66 0.96
CA ASP A 188 9.82 -10.79 1.55
C ASP A 188 10.16 -11.85 0.47
N VAL A 189 10.88 -11.45 -0.57
CA VAL A 189 11.39 -12.35 -1.62
C VAL A 189 12.89 -12.62 -1.45
N ALA A 190 13.40 -13.75 -1.91
CA ALA A 190 14.82 -14.04 -1.87
C ALA A 190 15.64 -13.04 -2.71
N PRO A 191 16.96 -12.89 -2.49
CA PRO A 191 17.81 -11.93 -3.23
C PRO A 191 17.84 -12.13 -4.76
N ASP A 192 17.52 -13.33 -5.24
CA ASP A 192 17.42 -13.65 -6.66
C ASP A 192 16.04 -13.31 -7.27
N GLY A 193 15.12 -12.76 -6.46
CA GLY A 193 13.74 -12.44 -6.83
C GLY A 193 12.79 -13.64 -6.81
N GLY A 194 13.27 -14.82 -6.39
CA GLY A 194 12.46 -16.00 -6.14
C GLY A 194 11.64 -15.91 -4.84
N PRO A 195 10.72 -16.86 -4.62
CA PRO A 195 9.98 -16.95 -3.37
C PRO A 195 10.93 -17.13 -2.18
N ARG A 196 10.57 -16.57 -1.03
CA ARG A 196 11.27 -16.88 0.22
C ARG A 196 11.07 -18.35 0.64
N GLY A 197 11.90 -18.79 1.56
CA GLY A 197 11.88 -20.09 2.18
C GLY A 197 10.60 -20.30 2.99
N PRO A 198 10.23 -21.57 3.26
CA PRO A 198 9.08 -21.89 4.07
C PRO A 198 9.26 -21.37 5.50
N GLU A 199 8.19 -20.88 6.10
CA GLU A 199 8.13 -20.53 7.51
C GLU A 199 7.44 -21.62 8.32
N ILE A 200 7.95 -21.85 9.52
CA ILE A 200 7.50 -22.94 10.42
C ILE A 200 6.31 -22.49 11.27
N ASP A 201 6.17 -21.20 11.56
CA ASP A 201 5.07 -20.59 12.33
C ASP A 201 4.42 -19.41 11.56
N SER A 202 3.13 -19.14 11.81
CA SER A 202 2.43 -17.96 11.29
C SER A 202 2.84 -16.68 12.03
N GLN A 203 3.24 -15.64 11.29
CA GLN A 203 3.68 -14.33 11.81
C GLN A 203 2.53 -13.46 12.30
N LEU A 204 1.77 -13.93 13.28
CA LEU A 204 0.67 -13.13 13.78
C LEU A 204 1.21 -11.88 14.50
N LEU A 205 0.97 -10.71 13.89
CA LEU A 205 1.04 -9.35 14.45
C LEU A 205 2.41 -8.63 14.37
N GLN A 206 3.26 -8.89 13.38
CA GLN A 206 4.55 -8.19 13.24
C GLN A 206 4.48 -6.98 12.30
N ARG A 207 3.87 -5.89 12.77
CA ARG A 207 3.68 -4.68 11.96
C ARG A 207 4.95 -4.23 11.22
N PRO A 208 4.98 -4.28 9.86
CA PRO A 208 6.12 -3.78 9.10
C PRO A 208 6.26 -2.27 9.29
N ALA A 209 7.49 -1.79 9.20
CA ALA A 209 7.80 -0.36 9.27
C ALA A 209 8.31 0.13 7.92
N VAL A 210 7.87 1.30 7.48
CA VAL A 210 8.34 1.96 6.26
C VAL A 210 9.04 3.26 6.61
N SER A 211 10.13 3.59 5.92
CA SER A 211 10.83 4.86 6.11
C SER A 211 9.98 6.05 5.66
N PRO A 212 10.21 7.27 6.20
CA PRO A 212 9.52 8.48 5.79
C PRO A 212 9.48 8.72 4.27
N ASP A 213 10.58 8.42 3.57
CA ASP A 213 10.70 8.57 2.13
C ASP A 213 10.06 7.42 1.31
N GLY A 214 9.56 6.37 1.98
CA GLY A 214 8.96 5.20 1.35
C GLY A 214 9.96 4.31 0.61
N LEU A 215 11.27 4.40 0.90
CA LEU A 215 12.33 3.69 0.16
C LEU A 215 12.93 2.50 0.91
N LEU A 216 12.68 2.37 2.21
CA LEU A 216 13.12 1.26 3.05
C LEU A 216 11.93 0.67 3.80
N VAL A 217 11.89 -0.65 3.91
CA VAL A 217 10.89 -1.37 4.69
C VAL A 217 11.58 -2.36 5.62
N ALA A 218 11.27 -2.29 6.91
CA ALA A 218 11.70 -3.27 7.90
C ALA A 218 10.55 -4.23 8.24
N PHE A 219 10.84 -5.52 8.33
CA PHE A 219 9.85 -6.55 8.60
C PHE A 219 10.48 -7.78 9.28
N ALA A 220 9.67 -8.58 9.95
CA ALA A 220 10.10 -9.86 10.51
C ALA A 220 9.94 -10.98 9.47
N SER A 221 10.83 -11.96 9.48
CA SER A 221 10.68 -13.17 8.66
C SER A 221 11.33 -14.37 9.32
N GLY A 222 10.73 -15.57 9.22
CA GLY A 222 11.35 -16.82 9.66
C GLY A 222 12.05 -17.57 8.52
N ALA A 223 11.99 -17.03 7.29
CA ALA A 223 12.55 -17.67 6.11
C ALA A 223 14.08 -17.61 6.07
N ASP A 224 14.70 -18.78 5.94
CA ASP A 224 16.15 -19.03 5.95
C ASP A 224 16.89 -18.63 4.64
N ASN A 225 16.26 -17.87 3.76
CA ASN A 225 16.82 -17.54 2.45
C ASN A 225 16.68 -16.08 2.04
N LEU A 226 16.21 -15.20 2.93
CA LEU A 226 16.11 -13.76 2.63
C LEU A 226 17.47 -13.09 2.55
N VAL A 227 18.45 -13.57 3.33
CA VAL A 227 19.83 -13.08 3.31
C VAL A 227 20.82 -14.25 3.40
N PRO A 228 22.00 -14.18 2.75
CA PRO A 228 23.02 -15.21 2.91
C PRO A 228 23.48 -15.32 4.37
N GLY A 229 23.49 -16.53 4.91
CA GLY A 229 23.98 -16.80 6.27
C GLY A 229 22.89 -16.95 7.32
N ASP A 230 21.63 -16.71 6.97
CA ASP A 230 20.49 -17.06 7.80
C ASP A 230 20.10 -18.53 7.59
N TYR A 231 19.99 -19.30 8.67
CA TYR A 231 19.76 -20.74 8.65
C TYR A 231 18.96 -21.25 9.86
N ASN A 232 18.50 -20.34 10.73
CA ASN A 232 17.94 -20.74 12.03
C ASN A 232 16.44 -21.10 11.94
N GLY A 233 15.76 -20.67 10.88
CA GLY A 233 14.32 -20.89 10.69
C GLY A 233 13.46 -20.19 11.75
N THR A 234 13.98 -19.13 12.36
CA THR A 234 13.30 -18.34 13.40
C THR A 234 13.10 -16.91 12.92
N ASP A 235 12.08 -16.22 13.45
CA ASP A 235 11.83 -14.83 13.08
C ASP A 235 13.05 -13.94 13.38
N ASP A 236 13.63 -13.39 12.33
CA ASP A 236 14.67 -12.38 12.35
C ASP A 236 14.14 -11.07 11.74
N LEU A 237 14.85 -9.95 11.96
CA LEU A 237 14.47 -8.65 11.42
C LEU A 237 15.26 -8.33 10.15
N PHE A 238 14.53 -8.01 9.08
CA PHE A 238 15.09 -7.70 7.77
C PHE A 238 14.77 -6.26 7.38
N VAL A 239 15.64 -5.68 6.56
CA VAL A 239 15.37 -4.40 5.89
C VAL A 239 15.51 -4.60 4.39
N ARG A 240 14.49 -4.19 3.65
CA ARG A 240 14.49 -4.17 2.19
C ARG A 240 14.54 -2.75 1.66
N VAL A 241 15.46 -2.54 0.72
CA VAL A 241 15.50 -1.34 -0.11
C VAL A 241 14.54 -1.51 -1.28
N ILE A 242 13.56 -0.61 -1.39
CA ILE A 242 12.54 -0.62 -2.45
C ILE A 242 12.66 0.54 -3.42
N THR A 243 13.79 1.26 -3.41
CA THR A 243 14.05 2.43 -4.26
C THR A 243 13.74 2.15 -5.73
N PRO A 244 12.81 2.89 -6.36
CA PRO A 244 12.44 2.66 -7.75
C PRO A 244 13.61 2.97 -8.69
N PRO A 245 13.82 2.19 -9.76
CA PRO A 245 14.77 2.54 -10.79
C PRO A 245 14.28 3.75 -11.58
N THR A 246 15.18 4.38 -12.34
CA THR A 246 14.82 5.35 -13.37
C THR A 246 14.80 4.66 -14.74
N THR A 247 13.77 4.95 -15.53
CA THR A 247 13.54 4.35 -16.84
C THR A 247 14.32 5.11 -17.91
N THR A 248 15.02 4.38 -18.76
CA THR A 248 15.64 4.90 -19.98
C THR A 248 15.13 4.14 -21.18
N ILE A 249 14.54 4.84 -22.15
CA ILE A 249 14.18 4.26 -23.45
C ILE A 249 15.45 4.12 -24.29
N LEU A 250 15.72 2.90 -24.75
CA LEU A 250 16.81 2.57 -25.68
C LEU A 250 16.32 2.63 -27.13
N GLN A 251 15.07 2.21 -27.36
CA GLN A 251 14.39 2.31 -28.64
C GLN A 251 12.93 2.69 -28.40
N ALA A 252 12.51 3.84 -28.90
CA ALA A 252 11.10 4.23 -28.91
C ALA A 252 10.41 3.77 -30.21
N PRO A 253 9.07 3.61 -30.20
CA PRO A 253 8.29 3.65 -31.43
C PRO A 253 8.66 4.91 -32.24
N PRO A 254 8.86 4.81 -33.57
CA PRO A 254 9.09 5.99 -34.39
C PRO A 254 7.84 6.88 -34.36
N ALA A 255 8.03 8.20 -34.46
CA ALA A 255 6.93 9.18 -34.40
C ALA A 255 5.79 8.87 -35.38
N THR A 256 6.12 8.27 -36.52
CA THR A 256 5.17 7.70 -37.48
C THR A 256 5.58 6.25 -37.81
N THR A 257 4.63 5.32 -37.75
CA THR A 257 4.85 3.89 -38.04
C THR A 257 3.80 3.37 -39.03
N SER A 258 4.21 2.50 -39.95
CA SER A 258 3.31 1.67 -40.76
C SER A 258 3.12 0.26 -40.17
N SER A 259 3.84 -0.05 -39.09
CA SER A 259 3.66 -1.29 -38.36
C SER A 259 2.54 -1.13 -37.34
N PRO A 260 1.50 -1.97 -37.37
CA PRO A 260 0.46 -1.99 -36.35
C PRO A 260 0.96 -2.56 -35.01
N ARG A 261 2.22 -2.99 -34.92
CA ARG A 261 2.88 -3.47 -33.70
C ARG A 261 4.25 -2.82 -33.58
N PRO A 262 4.31 -1.55 -33.14
CA PRO A 262 5.58 -0.86 -32.93
C PRO A 262 6.41 -1.55 -31.86
N VAL A 263 7.71 -1.29 -31.88
CA VAL A 263 8.69 -1.89 -30.98
C VAL A 263 9.15 -0.84 -29.98
N VAL A 264 9.31 -1.26 -28.73
CA VAL A 264 9.96 -0.49 -27.67
C VAL A 264 11.07 -1.31 -27.04
N GLU A 265 12.16 -0.66 -26.66
CA GLU A 265 13.21 -1.23 -25.82
C GLU A 265 13.57 -0.20 -24.75
N PHE A 266 13.74 -0.65 -23.51
CA PHE A 266 14.05 0.19 -22.37
C PHE A 266 14.89 -0.56 -21.34
N ARG A 267 15.49 0.17 -20.39
CA ARG A 267 16.15 -0.40 -19.22
C ARG A 267 15.88 0.46 -17.99
N GLY A 268 15.98 -0.13 -16.80
CA GLY A 268 16.08 0.62 -15.55
C GLY A 268 17.53 1.00 -15.22
N SER A 269 17.71 1.98 -14.33
CA SER A 269 19.02 2.31 -13.75
C SER A 269 19.55 1.23 -12.80
N SER A 270 18.66 0.42 -12.22
CA SER A 270 19.02 -0.75 -11.43
C SER A 270 19.22 -1.96 -12.33
N PRO A 271 20.30 -2.75 -12.15
CA PRO A 271 20.49 -4.01 -12.88
C PRO A 271 19.43 -5.06 -12.52
N LEU A 272 18.74 -4.92 -11.37
CA LEU A 272 17.64 -5.79 -10.98
C LEU A 272 16.36 -5.52 -11.77
N ALA A 273 16.25 -4.34 -12.41
CA ALA A 273 15.06 -3.91 -13.14
C ALA A 273 14.86 -4.68 -14.45
N SER A 274 14.45 -5.95 -14.31
CA SER A 274 14.35 -6.96 -15.36
C SER A 274 13.03 -6.90 -16.14
N TYR A 275 12.05 -6.11 -15.69
CA TYR A 275 10.80 -5.85 -16.39
C TYR A 275 10.32 -4.41 -16.19
N GLY A 276 9.14 -4.10 -16.71
CA GLY A 276 8.48 -2.83 -16.50
C GLY A 276 6.99 -2.89 -16.78
N LEU A 277 6.30 -1.81 -16.49
CA LEU A 277 4.91 -1.55 -16.88
C LEU A 277 4.92 -0.71 -18.15
N CYS A 278 4.28 -1.22 -19.19
CA CYS A 278 4.05 -0.53 -20.44
C CYS A 278 2.54 -0.22 -20.55
N ASP A 279 2.18 1.03 -20.36
CA ASP A 279 0.84 1.56 -20.55
C ASP A 279 0.70 2.13 -21.96
N LEU A 280 -0.11 1.47 -22.78
CA LEU A 280 -0.46 1.90 -24.12
C LEU A 280 -1.92 2.37 -24.13
N ASP A 281 -2.12 3.68 -24.27
CA ASP A 281 -3.44 4.33 -24.29
C ASP A 281 -4.35 4.03 -23.08
N GLY A 282 -3.78 3.89 -21.89
CA GLY A 282 -4.50 3.55 -20.66
C GLY A 282 -4.64 2.03 -20.43
N HIS A 283 -3.97 1.20 -21.23
CA HIS A 283 -3.93 -0.24 -21.09
C HIS A 283 -2.54 -0.72 -20.67
N GLU A 284 -2.33 -0.77 -19.35
CA GLU A 284 -1.09 -1.22 -18.74
C GLU A 284 -0.89 -2.74 -18.83
N ARG A 285 0.34 -3.15 -19.16
CA ARG A 285 0.79 -4.55 -19.14
C ARG A 285 2.26 -4.65 -18.75
N THR A 286 2.68 -5.83 -18.29
CA THR A 286 4.09 -6.11 -18.08
C THR A 286 4.84 -6.24 -19.41
N CYS A 287 6.04 -5.68 -19.47
CA CYS A 287 6.95 -5.74 -20.62
C CYS A 287 8.38 -6.05 -20.17
N PRO A 288 9.15 -6.85 -20.94
CA PRO A 288 10.52 -7.19 -20.58
C PRO A 288 11.43 -5.98 -20.74
N ALA A 289 12.34 -5.77 -19.78
CA ALA A 289 13.39 -4.77 -19.89
C ALA A 289 14.65 -5.37 -20.55
N GLY A 290 15.48 -4.52 -21.16
CA GLY A 290 16.78 -4.88 -21.73
C GLY A 290 16.73 -5.66 -23.05
N ARG A 291 15.56 -5.74 -23.70
CA ARG A 291 15.43 -6.33 -25.04
C ARG A 291 14.24 -5.72 -25.81
N PRO A 292 14.27 -5.74 -27.15
CA PRO A 292 13.15 -5.27 -27.97
C PRO A 292 11.85 -6.01 -27.66
N PHE A 293 10.78 -5.27 -27.42
CA PHE A 293 9.43 -5.77 -27.15
C PHE A 293 8.45 -5.21 -28.19
N ARG A 294 7.69 -6.11 -28.84
CA ARG A 294 6.61 -5.71 -29.76
C ARG A 294 5.35 -5.42 -28.97
N LEU A 295 4.85 -4.19 -29.07
CA LEU A 295 3.61 -3.78 -28.43
C LEU A 295 2.39 -4.54 -28.99
N PRO A 296 1.27 -4.55 -28.24
CA PRO A 296 -0.02 -4.97 -28.76
C PRO A 296 -0.38 -4.27 -30.07
N ARG A 297 -1.31 -4.87 -30.82
CA ARG A 297 -1.74 -4.29 -32.09
C ARG A 297 -2.49 -2.98 -31.84
N VAL A 298 -2.01 -1.89 -32.42
CA VAL A 298 -2.67 -0.57 -32.43
C VAL A 298 -3.63 -0.42 -33.61
N ARG A 299 -4.44 0.63 -33.59
CA ARG A 299 -5.32 1.05 -34.70
C ARG A 299 -4.70 2.28 -35.33
N ARG A 300 -5.08 2.62 -36.57
CA ARG A 300 -4.69 3.92 -37.14
C ARG A 300 -5.06 5.08 -36.22
N GLY A 301 -4.11 6.00 -36.03
CA GLY A 301 -4.30 7.14 -35.15
C GLY A 301 -3.07 7.42 -34.29
N HIS A 302 -3.23 8.38 -33.38
CA HIS A 302 -2.22 8.78 -32.41
C HIS A 302 -2.33 7.91 -31.16
N HIS A 303 -1.18 7.50 -30.64
CA HIS A 303 -1.03 6.64 -29.47
C HIS A 303 -0.03 7.22 -28.48
N VAL A 304 -0.24 6.94 -27.21
CA VAL A 304 0.66 7.31 -26.11
C VAL A 304 1.10 6.05 -25.40
N LEU A 305 2.42 5.87 -25.31
CA LEU A 305 3.05 4.81 -24.54
C LEU A 305 3.78 5.42 -23.34
N THR A 306 3.48 4.98 -22.13
CA THR A 306 4.27 5.25 -20.93
C THR A 306 4.96 3.96 -20.48
N VAL A 307 6.27 4.03 -20.24
CA VAL A 307 7.08 2.88 -19.79
C VAL A 307 7.67 3.18 -18.41
N ARG A 308 7.56 2.23 -17.49
CA ARG A 308 8.10 2.31 -16.12
C ARG A 308 8.91 1.06 -15.81
N ALA A 309 10.22 1.17 -15.67
CA ALA A 309 11.08 0.05 -15.28
C ALA A 309 10.84 -0.35 -13.81
N GLY A 310 11.03 -1.62 -13.47
CA GLY A 310 10.89 -2.16 -12.11
C GLY A 310 11.53 -3.53 -11.97
N ALA A 311 11.66 -4.02 -10.73
CA ALA A 311 12.21 -5.33 -10.39
C ALA A 311 11.32 -6.06 -9.36
N PRO A 312 11.44 -7.40 -9.23
CA PRO A 312 10.78 -8.14 -8.15
C PRO A 312 11.09 -7.50 -6.78
N GLY A 313 10.05 -7.28 -5.98
CA GLY A 313 10.17 -6.69 -4.65
C GLY A 313 10.75 -5.27 -4.60
N THR A 314 10.62 -4.49 -5.68
CA THR A 314 11.00 -3.06 -5.74
C THR A 314 9.91 -2.24 -6.41
N LEU A 315 9.83 -0.95 -6.09
CA LEU A 315 8.88 -0.04 -6.74
C LEU A 315 9.19 0.15 -8.23
N PHE A 316 8.16 0.44 -9.03
CA PHE A 316 8.36 0.89 -10.42
C PHE A 316 8.76 2.36 -10.47
N ASP A 317 9.41 2.77 -11.56
CA ASP A 317 9.70 4.18 -11.81
C ASP A 317 8.43 5.04 -11.75
N PRO A 318 8.28 5.93 -10.75
CA PRO A 318 7.09 6.75 -10.59
C PRO A 318 6.96 7.84 -11.65
N LYS A 319 8.05 8.19 -12.33
CA LYS A 319 8.02 9.14 -13.44
C LYS A 319 7.78 8.42 -14.76
N GLY A 320 8.49 7.32 -14.96
CA GLY A 320 8.52 6.61 -16.24
C GLY A 320 9.00 7.50 -17.40
N VAL A 321 8.84 7.01 -18.62
CA VAL A 321 9.06 7.79 -19.85
C VAL A 321 7.86 7.63 -20.76
N THR A 322 7.27 8.76 -21.16
CA THR A 322 6.13 8.81 -22.09
C THR A 322 6.59 9.19 -23.50
N VAL A 323 6.13 8.44 -24.49
CA VAL A 323 6.41 8.66 -25.91
C VAL A 323 5.10 8.65 -26.71
N GLY A 324 4.95 9.58 -27.65
CA GLY A 324 3.83 9.64 -28.59
C GLY A 324 4.23 9.13 -29.97
N PHE A 325 3.34 8.41 -30.65
CA PHE A 325 3.54 7.96 -32.02
C PHE A 325 2.22 7.85 -32.80
N THR A 326 2.29 7.84 -34.14
CA THR A 326 1.12 7.75 -35.02
C THR A 326 1.20 6.54 -35.94
N GLU A 327 0.17 5.69 -35.98
CA GLU A 327 0.02 4.62 -36.97
C GLU A 327 -0.72 5.13 -38.22
N GLY A 328 -0.11 4.91 -39.39
CA GLY A 328 -0.62 5.32 -40.72
C GLY A 328 -1.61 4.39 -41.42
#